data_AF-A0A382ISU3-F1
#
_entry.id   AF-A0A382ISU3-F1
#
_cell.length_a   1.000
_cell.length_b   1.000
_cell.length_c   1.000
_cell.angle_alpha   90.00
_cell.angle_beta   90.00
_cell.angle_gamma   90.00
#
_symmetry.space_group_name_H-M   'P 1'
#
loop_
_entity.id
_entity.type
_entity.pdbx_description
1 polymer ?
#
loop_
_entity_poly.entity_id
_entity_poly.type
_entity_poly.pdbx_seq_one_letter_code
_entity_poly.pdbx_strand_id
1 'polypeptide(L)'
;AQITDYIPSQESIGEGDNFALRFWGDDGGVDIGTNDFSFGDGVATLEAWFYREHTLNSDSEDEYLIGYGGENDNGSMFAMGISSNNDLFVSFGGNDYEAFSDASYGIEEWNHLAAVHDGSGQVALYLNGESVLDASVSAPDIFGSTGKIGSSPFGGMNWDGHIDEVRVWSTAKSQTDIQQRMHQSLRGTEESLVAYYNFNENDGDVVNDRTMSQNHGTIYGNFGWTSWSAPIDGFPDPVTVYVPDDFGTIQEAINTTYNGDTIIVDPGTYYENIDFMSKAIVVASRAFTTGDLSYIDQTVIDGSGEGHVVFVDGVHGGELNGFTLQNGAASQDVDGWPDNAGGGLYIDAWWFRAV
;
A
#
# COMPACT_ATOMS: atom_id res chain seq x y z
N ALA A 1 -28.17 -35.19 2.77
CA ALA A 1 -26.92 -34.61 2.23
C ALA A 1 -26.27 -33.92 3.40
N GLN A 2 -24.98 -34.17 3.65
CA GLN A 2 -24.28 -33.41 4.68
C GLN A 2 -24.14 -32.00 4.15
N ILE A 3 -24.79 -31.05 4.83
CA ILE A 3 -24.54 -29.62 4.64
C ILE A 3 -23.15 -29.43 5.23
N THR A 4 -22.15 -29.48 4.35
CA THR A 4 -20.78 -29.12 4.70
C THR A 4 -20.80 -27.61 4.89
N ASP A 5 -20.32 -27.13 6.04
CA ASP A 5 -19.92 -25.73 6.22
C ASP A 5 -18.91 -25.40 5.12
N TYR A 6 -19.40 -24.93 3.98
CA TYR A 6 -18.58 -24.23 3.03
C TYR A 6 -18.42 -22.83 3.60
N ILE A 7 -17.57 -22.73 4.62
CA ILE A 7 -16.79 -21.53 4.83
C ILE A 7 -15.74 -21.65 3.71
N PRO A 8 -15.76 -20.79 2.68
CA PRO A 8 -14.58 -20.67 1.86
C PRO A 8 -13.46 -20.35 2.84
N SER A 9 -12.53 -21.28 3.03
CA SER A 9 -11.25 -20.96 3.65
C SER A 9 -10.50 -20.08 2.63
N GLN A 10 -10.94 -18.84 2.49
CA GLN A 10 -9.99 -17.79 2.31
C GLN A 10 -9.37 -17.62 3.69
N GLU A 11 -8.05 -17.82 3.75
CA GLU A 11 -7.29 -17.22 4.83
C GLU A 11 -7.82 -15.80 4.97
N SER A 12 -8.08 -15.38 6.20
CA SER A 12 -8.29 -13.96 6.42
C SER A 12 -7.14 -13.27 5.70
N ILE A 13 -7.41 -12.46 4.69
CA ILE A 13 -6.58 -11.29 4.43
C ILE A 13 -6.81 -10.41 5.65
N GLY A 14 -6.30 -10.87 6.80
CA GLY A 14 -6.06 -10.03 7.93
C GLY A 14 -5.14 -8.98 7.38
N GLU A 15 -5.53 -7.73 7.53
CA GLU A 15 -4.66 -6.56 7.43
C GLU A 15 -3.58 -6.64 8.52
N GLY A 16 -2.83 -7.76 8.58
CA GLY A 16 -2.01 -8.22 9.69
C GLY A 16 -0.72 -8.91 9.25
N ASP A 17 -0.48 -9.00 7.95
CA ASP A 17 0.74 -9.54 7.38
C ASP A 17 1.41 -8.41 6.58
N ASN A 18 1.92 -7.41 7.31
CA ASN A 18 2.80 -6.39 6.77
C ASN A 18 4.22 -6.95 6.73
N PHE A 19 4.87 -6.88 5.58
CA PHE A 19 6.21 -7.39 5.36
C PHE A 19 7.12 -6.31 4.80
N ALA A 20 8.41 -6.56 4.88
CA ALA A 20 9.42 -5.77 4.23
C ALA A 20 10.37 -6.68 3.44
N LEU A 21 11.09 -6.05 2.53
CA LEU A 21 12.14 -6.70 1.77
C LEU A 21 13.50 -6.43 2.44
N ARG A 22 14.25 -7.49 2.72
CA ARG A 22 15.62 -7.40 3.27
C ARG A 22 16.64 -7.76 2.20
N PHE A 23 17.64 -6.92 2.04
CA PHE A 23 18.83 -7.19 1.24
C PHE A 23 20.05 -7.36 2.15
N TRP A 24 21.01 -8.19 1.74
CA TRP A 24 22.30 -8.33 2.43
C TRP A 24 23.42 -8.68 1.45
N GLY A 25 24.62 -8.20 1.73
CA GLY A 25 25.75 -8.34 0.82
C GLY A 25 25.62 -7.48 -0.45
N ASP A 26 26.59 -7.61 -1.35
CA ASP A 26 26.86 -6.58 -2.37
C ASP A 26 26.18 -6.85 -3.73
N ASP A 27 25.03 -7.55 -3.76
CA ASP A 27 24.38 -7.94 -5.03
C ASP A 27 22.84 -7.88 -5.07
N GLY A 28 22.17 -7.60 -3.95
CA GLY A 28 20.70 -7.57 -3.85
C GLY A 28 20.05 -6.31 -4.42
N GLY A 29 18.88 -6.43 -5.03
CA GLY A 29 18.07 -5.28 -5.45
C GLY A 29 16.78 -5.67 -6.17
N VAL A 30 16.05 -4.67 -6.68
CA VAL A 30 14.87 -4.85 -7.53
C VAL A 30 15.04 -4.05 -8.82
N ASP A 31 14.86 -4.71 -9.96
CA ASP A 31 14.69 -4.06 -11.26
C ASP A 31 13.24 -3.61 -11.43
N ILE A 32 13.00 -2.31 -11.62
CA ILE A 32 11.65 -1.76 -11.81
C ILE A 32 11.49 -1.04 -13.15
N GLY A 33 10.26 -1.00 -13.65
CA GLY A 33 9.88 -0.15 -14.78
C GLY A 33 9.92 1.33 -14.41
N THR A 34 9.85 2.19 -15.42
CA THR A 34 9.81 3.66 -15.24
C THR A 34 8.66 4.30 -16.04
N ASN A 35 7.60 3.54 -16.31
CA ASN A 35 6.39 4.06 -16.92
C ASN A 35 5.83 5.19 -16.05
N ASP A 36 5.44 6.29 -16.69
CA ASP A 36 4.86 7.49 -16.08
C ASP A 36 5.76 8.24 -15.08
N PHE A 37 7.04 7.88 -14.95
CA PHE A 37 8.00 8.64 -14.15
C PHE A 37 8.34 9.97 -14.82
N SER A 38 8.69 10.98 -14.01
CA SER A 38 9.16 12.28 -14.50
C SER A 38 10.58 12.16 -15.06
N PHE A 39 10.86 12.79 -16.21
CA PHE A 39 12.19 12.85 -16.81
C PHE A 39 12.56 14.29 -17.19
N GLY A 40 13.80 14.53 -17.60
CA GLY A 40 14.33 15.86 -17.88
C GLY A 40 14.36 16.70 -16.61
N ASP A 41 13.70 17.85 -16.66
CA ASP A 41 13.45 18.77 -15.54
C ASP A 41 12.06 18.57 -14.90
N GLY A 42 11.37 17.47 -15.20
CA GLY A 42 10.09 17.14 -14.59
C GLY A 42 10.21 16.96 -13.08
N VAL A 43 9.31 17.55 -12.30
CA VAL A 43 9.33 17.44 -10.83
C VAL A 43 9.04 16.03 -10.36
N ALA A 44 9.64 15.60 -9.24
CA ALA A 44 9.34 14.30 -8.64
C ALA A 44 9.63 14.25 -7.15
N THR A 45 9.08 13.21 -6.51
CA THR A 45 9.40 12.81 -5.14
C THR A 45 9.65 11.30 -5.09
N LEU A 46 10.72 10.88 -4.41
CA LEU A 46 10.98 9.50 -4.02
C LEU A 46 10.79 9.38 -2.51
N GLU A 47 10.12 8.34 -2.05
CA GLU A 47 9.96 8.03 -0.62
C GLU A 47 10.17 6.54 -0.37
N ALA A 48 10.74 6.19 0.78
CA ALA A 48 10.86 4.82 1.24
C ALA A 48 11.09 4.78 2.75
N TRP A 49 10.56 3.74 3.39
CA TRP A 49 11.00 3.35 4.72
C TRP A 49 12.22 2.45 4.61
N PHE A 50 13.16 2.61 5.54
CA PHE A 50 14.34 1.78 5.62
C PHE A 50 14.72 1.44 7.06
N TYR A 51 15.35 0.28 7.26
CA TYR A 51 15.89 -0.16 8.55
C TYR A 51 17.29 -0.71 8.36
N ARG A 52 18.23 -0.26 9.19
CA ARG A 52 19.62 -0.74 9.18
C ARG A 52 20.07 -1.19 10.57
N GLU A 53 20.84 -2.27 10.60
CA GLU A 53 21.46 -2.81 11.83
C GLU A 53 22.84 -2.18 12.09
N HIS A 54 23.42 -1.48 11.10
CA HIS A 54 24.76 -0.94 11.18
C HIS A 54 24.92 0.33 10.31
N THR A 55 25.93 1.12 10.65
CA THR A 55 26.44 2.22 9.82
C THR A 55 27.50 1.70 8.84
N LEU A 56 27.68 2.41 7.74
CA LEU A 56 28.77 2.19 6.79
C LEU A 56 30.13 2.46 7.44
N ASN A 57 31.14 1.72 7.01
CA ASN A 57 32.52 1.85 7.49
C ASN A 57 33.41 2.43 6.38
N SER A 58 34.69 2.69 6.70
CA SER A 58 35.61 3.36 5.76
C SER A 58 35.90 2.61 4.46
N ASP A 59 35.56 1.33 4.39
CA ASP A 59 35.76 0.48 3.21
C ASP A 59 34.45 0.30 2.41
N SER A 60 33.32 0.85 2.89
CA SER A 60 32.03 0.80 2.21
C SER A 60 31.97 1.78 1.03
N GLU A 61 31.25 1.40 -0.02
CA GLU A 61 30.80 2.33 -1.06
C GLU A 61 29.51 3.05 -0.60
N ASP A 62 29.03 3.98 -1.42
CA ASP A 62 27.70 4.53 -1.25
C ASP A 62 26.64 3.42 -1.47
N GLU A 63 25.50 3.53 -0.81
CA GLU A 63 24.38 2.59 -0.96
C GLU A 63 23.10 3.31 -1.38
N TYR A 64 22.45 2.81 -2.43
CA TYR A 64 21.27 3.43 -3.02
C TYR A 64 19.98 2.76 -2.54
N LEU A 65 19.04 3.57 -2.05
CA LEU A 65 17.76 3.09 -1.56
C LEU A 65 16.76 2.89 -2.71
N ILE A 66 16.62 3.92 -3.55
CA ILE A 66 15.79 3.93 -4.76
C ILE A 66 16.34 4.99 -5.71
N GLY A 67 16.28 4.70 -7.01
CA GLY A 67 16.52 5.70 -8.02
C GLY A 67 16.06 5.25 -9.41
N TYR A 68 16.01 6.21 -10.33
CA TYR A 68 15.78 5.94 -11.74
C TYR A 68 16.59 6.90 -12.61
N GLY A 69 16.89 6.50 -13.85
CA GLY A 69 17.73 7.28 -14.76
C GLY A 69 18.22 6.47 -15.95
N GLY A 70 19.16 7.05 -16.69
CA GLY A 70 19.74 6.48 -17.89
C GLY A 70 20.99 7.25 -18.30
N GLU A 71 22.02 6.58 -18.82
CA GLU A 71 23.30 7.21 -19.14
C GLU A 71 23.16 8.38 -20.15
N ASN A 72 23.60 9.58 -19.79
CA ASN A 72 23.64 10.76 -20.68
C ASN A 72 24.88 11.68 -20.45
N ASP A 73 26.03 11.12 -20.07
CA ASP A 73 27.29 11.81 -19.76
C ASP A 73 27.31 12.71 -18.48
N ASN A 74 26.19 13.29 -17.99
CA ASN A 74 26.06 13.96 -16.66
C ASN A 74 24.59 14.32 -16.30
N GLY A 75 24.18 14.27 -15.02
CA GLY A 75 22.81 14.68 -14.59
C GLY A 75 21.70 13.70 -14.99
N SER A 76 22.02 12.41 -14.95
CA SER A 76 21.38 11.32 -15.67
C SER A 76 20.40 10.46 -14.85
N MET A 77 20.26 10.74 -13.55
CA MET A 77 19.38 9.99 -12.64
C MET A 77 18.61 10.90 -11.69
N PHE A 78 17.69 10.35 -10.92
CA PHE A 78 17.23 10.90 -9.66
C PHE A 78 17.20 9.75 -8.66
N ALA A 79 18.00 9.86 -7.60
CA ALA A 79 18.19 8.81 -6.62
C ALA A 79 18.42 9.36 -5.22
N MET A 80 18.14 8.54 -4.21
CA MET A 80 18.46 8.80 -2.81
C MET A 80 19.11 7.59 -2.14
N GLY A 81 19.92 7.84 -1.13
CA GLY A 81 20.66 6.80 -0.43
C GLY A 81 21.51 7.31 0.72
N ILE A 82 22.47 6.47 1.12
CA ILE A 82 23.43 6.74 2.20
C ILE A 82 24.83 6.68 1.59
N SER A 83 25.59 7.75 1.76
CA SER A 83 26.98 7.80 1.28
C SER A 83 27.89 6.98 2.19
N SER A 84 29.05 6.57 1.69
CA SER A 84 30.14 5.92 2.45
C SER A 84 30.54 6.62 3.76
N ASN A 85 30.21 7.90 3.93
CA ASN A 85 30.40 8.66 5.18
C ASN A 85 29.22 8.61 6.16
N ASN A 86 28.16 7.86 5.84
CA ASN A 86 26.85 7.83 6.51
C ASN A 86 25.99 9.08 6.35
N ASP A 87 26.34 9.99 5.43
CA ASP A 87 25.49 11.14 5.11
C ASP A 87 24.36 10.71 4.17
N LEU A 88 23.13 11.19 4.43
CA LEU A 88 22.00 11.02 3.52
C LEU A 88 22.22 11.85 2.27
N PHE A 89 21.95 11.31 1.09
CA PHE A 89 22.14 12.04 -0.16
C PHE A 89 20.94 12.00 -1.10
N VAL A 90 20.89 13.03 -1.95
CA VAL A 90 20.17 13.03 -3.22
C VAL A 90 21.19 13.20 -4.33
N SER A 91 21.08 12.40 -5.39
CA SER A 91 21.99 12.46 -6.55
C SER A 91 21.19 12.52 -7.85
N PHE A 92 21.63 13.39 -8.76
CA PHE A 92 21.28 13.29 -10.17
C PHE A 92 22.43 12.78 -11.04
N GLY A 93 23.56 12.39 -10.44
CA GLY A 93 24.75 11.89 -11.12
C GLY A 93 25.75 12.99 -11.48
N GLY A 94 26.93 12.91 -10.88
CA GLY A 94 28.05 13.82 -11.11
C GLY A 94 28.14 14.94 -10.05
N ASN A 95 29.35 15.48 -9.87
CA ASN A 95 29.69 16.33 -8.71
C ASN A 95 28.82 17.60 -8.54
N ASP A 96 28.34 18.23 -9.63
CA ASP A 96 27.54 19.47 -9.56
C ASP A 96 26.03 19.23 -9.34
N TYR A 97 25.66 17.95 -9.17
CA TYR A 97 24.29 17.46 -9.11
C TYR A 97 24.02 16.61 -7.84
N GLU A 98 24.93 16.62 -6.88
CA GLU A 98 24.83 15.85 -5.65
C GLU A 98 24.69 16.79 -4.45
N ALA A 99 23.85 16.40 -3.50
CA ALA A 99 23.71 17.11 -2.25
C ALA A 99 23.58 16.11 -1.09
N PHE A 100 24.31 16.41 -0.01
CA PHE A 100 24.45 15.57 1.17
C PHE A 100 23.92 16.32 2.39
N SER A 101 23.25 15.59 3.28
CA SER A 101 22.82 16.04 4.60
C SER A 101 23.67 15.35 5.66
N ASP A 102 24.20 16.14 6.60
CA ASP A 102 24.95 15.66 7.77
C ASP A 102 24.05 15.17 8.92
N ALA A 103 22.73 15.14 8.70
CA ALA A 103 21.78 14.58 9.65
C ALA A 103 22.02 13.07 9.86
N SER A 104 22.13 12.67 11.13
CA SER A 104 22.18 11.28 11.53
C SER A 104 20.80 10.63 11.51
N TYR A 105 20.73 9.38 11.06
CA TYR A 105 19.57 8.50 11.23
C TYR A 105 19.84 7.45 12.32
N GLY A 106 18.78 6.91 12.92
CA GLY A 106 18.92 5.85 13.92
C GLY A 106 19.16 4.49 13.30
N ILE A 107 19.96 3.66 13.97
CA ILE A 107 20.09 2.23 13.65
C ILE A 107 19.19 1.41 14.56
N GLU A 108 18.89 0.19 14.13
CA GLU A 108 17.96 -0.71 14.80
C GLU A 108 16.53 -0.16 14.95
N GLU A 109 16.17 0.83 14.13
CA GLU A 109 14.84 1.41 14.03
C GLU A 109 14.49 1.76 12.57
N TRP A 110 13.18 1.82 12.28
CA TRP A 110 12.67 2.23 10.99
C TRP A 110 12.79 3.74 10.83
N ASN A 111 13.33 4.16 9.68
CA ASN A 111 13.44 5.55 9.29
C ASN A 111 12.73 5.76 7.96
N HIS A 112 12.06 6.89 7.79
CA HIS A 112 11.48 7.30 6.52
C HIS A 112 12.38 8.34 5.84
N LEU A 113 12.79 8.08 4.60
CA LEU A 113 13.52 9.04 3.78
C LEU A 113 12.66 9.46 2.60
N ALA A 114 12.60 10.77 2.36
CA ALA A 114 12.00 11.32 1.15
C ALA A 114 12.96 12.31 0.48
N ALA A 115 13.13 12.18 -0.84
CA ALA A 115 13.84 13.13 -1.68
C ALA A 115 12.87 13.84 -2.62
N VAL A 116 12.97 15.16 -2.70
CA VAL A 116 12.08 16.01 -3.50
C VAL A 116 12.92 16.92 -4.39
N HIS A 117 12.53 17.07 -5.66
CA HIS A 117 13.09 18.11 -6.54
C HIS A 117 12.02 18.83 -7.34
N ASP A 118 12.24 20.12 -7.57
CA ASP A 118 11.31 21.01 -8.28
C ASP A 118 11.62 21.19 -9.78
N GLY A 119 12.62 20.46 -10.29
CA GLY A 119 13.07 20.55 -11.69
C GLY A 119 13.97 21.74 -11.99
N SER A 120 13.99 22.78 -11.16
CA SER A 120 14.80 23.98 -11.35
C SER A 120 16.19 23.90 -10.72
N GLY A 121 16.46 22.81 -10.00
CA GLY A 121 17.69 22.56 -9.24
C GLY A 121 17.50 22.72 -7.72
N GLN A 122 16.29 23.07 -7.26
CA GLN A 122 16.00 23.05 -5.83
C GLN A 122 15.68 21.62 -5.39
N VAL A 123 16.36 21.17 -4.34
CA VAL A 123 16.23 19.82 -3.79
C VAL A 123 16.03 19.85 -2.29
N ALA A 124 15.29 18.88 -1.76
CA ALA A 124 15.10 18.69 -0.34
C ALA A 124 15.19 17.21 0.03
N LEU A 125 15.71 16.94 1.23
CA LEU A 125 15.62 15.64 1.89
C LEU A 125 14.83 15.79 3.19
N TYR A 126 13.96 14.82 3.44
CA TYR A 126 13.21 14.71 4.69
C TYR A 126 13.51 13.37 5.35
N LEU A 127 13.94 13.40 6.61
CA LEU A 127 14.13 12.23 7.45
C LEU A 127 13.06 12.22 8.53
N ASN A 128 12.28 11.13 8.60
CA ASN A 128 11.16 10.98 9.55
C ASN A 128 10.17 12.15 9.52
N GLY A 129 9.94 12.69 8.32
CA GLY A 129 9.05 13.84 8.08
C GLY A 129 9.66 15.21 8.37
N GLU A 130 10.90 15.28 8.87
CA GLU A 130 11.58 16.55 9.14
C GLU A 130 12.59 16.91 8.05
N SER A 131 12.62 18.17 7.65
CA SER A 131 13.56 18.67 6.63
C SER A 131 14.99 18.58 7.17
N VAL A 132 15.84 17.79 6.50
CA VAL A 132 17.27 17.63 6.85
C VAL A 132 18.20 18.22 5.77
N LEU A 133 17.68 18.46 4.57
CA LEU A 133 18.37 19.17 3.50
C LEU A 133 17.41 20.13 2.80
N ASP A 134 17.92 21.32 2.49
CA ASP A 134 17.34 22.28 1.55
C ASP A 134 18.52 22.91 0.80
N ALA A 135 18.68 22.55 -0.47
CA ALA A 135 19.86 22.87 -1.25
C ALA A 135 19.54 23.21 -2.71
N SER A 136 20.41 24.01 -3.33
CA SER A 136 20.37 24.27 -4.77
C SER A 136 21.53 23.56 -5.45
N VAL A 137 21.22 22.70 -6.41
CA VAL A 137 22.16 22.04 -7.32
C VAL A 137 21.94 22.55 -8.75
N SER A 138 22.72 22.05 -9.71
CA SER A 138 22.42 22.30 -11.12
C SER A 138 21.08 21.65 -11.50
N ALA A 139 20.28 22.34 -12.32
CA ALA A 139 18.99 21.81 -12.79
C ALA A 139 19.19 20.44 -13.47
N PRO A 140 18.44 19.40 -13.06
CA PRO A 140 18.61 18.06 -13.59
C PRO A 140 18.07 17.93 -15.02
N ASP A 141 18.63 16.99 -15.79
CA ASP A 141 18.14 16.57 -17.11
C ASP A 141 18.11 15.04 -17.15
N ILE A 142 17.16 14.47 -16.40
CA ILE A 142 17.10 13.03 -16.15
C ILE A 142 16.74 12.29 -17.42
N PHE A 143 17.61 11.41 -17.92
CA PHE A 143 17.29 10.58 -19.07
C PHE A 143 16.54 9.32 -18.64
N GLY A 144 15.41 9.02 -19.29
CA GLY A 144 14.60 7.86 -18.94
C GLY A 144 15.13 6.57 -19.52
N SER A 145 15.47 5.59 -18.66
CA SER A 145 15.85 4.25 -19.10
C SER A 145 15.47 3.16 -18.10
N THR A 146 15.95 3.24 -16.86
CA THR A 146 15.86 2.15 -15.88
C THR A 146 15.57 2.69 -14.49
N GLY A 147 14.89 1.91 -13.65
CA GLY A 147 14.69 2.19 -12.24
C GLY A 147 15.17 1.00 -11.41
N LYS A 148 15.67 1.27 -10.20
CA LYS A 148 16.07 0.24 -9.25
C LYS A 148 15.76 0.62 -7.82
N ILE A 149 15.39 -0.38 -7.03
CA ILE A 149 15.30 -0.32 -5.55
C ILE A 149 16.46 -1.11 -4.99
N GLY A 150 17.09 -0.60 -3.93
CA GLY A 150 18.21 -1.25 -3.24
C GLY A 150 19.53 -1.28 -4.03
N SER A 151 19.67 -0.49 -5.10
CA SER A 151 20.92 -0.33 -5.84
C SER A 151 20.89 0.89 -6.76
N SER A 152 22.06 1.31 -7.24
CA SER A 152 22.16 2.41 -8.22
C SER A 152 21.44 2.03 -9.50
N PRO A 153 20.74 2.96 -10.19
CA PRO A 153 20.13 2.70 -11.50
C PRO A 153 21.08 2.06 -12.52
N PHE A 154 22.39 2.30 -12.38
CA PHE A 154 23.44 1.75 -13.26
C PHE A 154 24.08 0.45 -12.76
N GLY A 155 23.61 -0.08 -11.63
CA GLY A 155 24.10 -1.30 -10.98
C GLY A 155 25.23 -1.05 -9.97
N GLY A 156 25.37 -1.96 -9.01
CA GLY A 156 26.28 -1.83 -7.87
C GLY A 156 25.75 -0.90 -6.77
N MET A 157 26.61 -0.58 -5.79
CA MET A 157 26.27 0.31 -4.66
C MET A 157 24.98 -0.14 -3.96
N ASN A 158 24.93 -1.45 -3.70
CA ASN A 158 23.75 -2.17 -3.24
C ASN A 158 23.43 -1.83 -1.78
N TRP A 159 22.14 -1.79 -1.47
CA TRP A 159 21.64 -1.55 -0.13
C TRP A 159 21.81 -2.77 0.77
N ASP A 160 22.35 -2.58 1.97
CA ASP A 160 22.34 -3.58 3.05
C ASP A 160 21.39 -3.14 4.16
N GLY A 161 20.24 -3.81 4.24
CA GLY A 161 19.18 -3.49 5.19
C GLY A 161 17.79 -3.87 4.69
N HIS A 162 16.79 -3.37 5.39
CA HIS A 162 15.39 -3.56 5.02
C HIS A 162 14.86 -2.32 4.33
N ILE A 163 13.97 -2.51 3.37
CA ILE A 163 13.23 -1.48 2.64
C ILE A 163 11.76 -1.85 2.71
N ASP A 164 10.92 -0.84 2.90
CA ASP A 164 9.47 -0.96 2.89
C ASP A 164 8.83 0.29 2.27
N GLU A 165 7.59 0.17 1.80
CA GLU A 165 6.73 1.30 1.45
C GLU A 165 7.36 2.29 0.46
N VAL A 166 7.96 1.78 -0.61
CA VAL A 166 8.62 2.59 -1.65
C VAL A 166 7.58 3.27 -2.53
N ARG A 167 7.68 4.60 -2.66
CA ARG A 167 6.73 5.44 -3.40
C ARG A 167 7.46 6.37 -4.36
N VAL A 168 6.90 6.53 -5.55
CA VAL A 168 7.37 7.49 -6.55
C VAL A 168 6.19 8.38 -6.95
N TRP A 169 6.38 9.70 -6.86
CA TRP A 169 5.38 10.69 -7.25
C TRP A 169 5.87 11.58 -8.37
N SER A 170 4.98 11.92 -9.32
CA SER A 170 5.24 12.91 -10.39
C SER A 170 5.00 14.36 -9.94
N THR A 171 5.11 14.62 -8.64
CA THR A 171 4.93 15.95 -8.01
C THR A 171 6.03 16.17 -6.98
N ALA A 172 6.42 17.43 -6.77
CA ALA A 172 7.24 17.82 -5.63
C ALA A 172 6.36 17.91 -4.37
N LYS A 173 6.43 16.91 -3.48
CA LYS A 173 5.63 16.88 -2.25
C LYS A 173 6.13 17.89 -1.23
N SER A 174 5.21 18.50 -0.49
CA SER A 174 5.57 19.37 0.63
C SER A 174 5.92 18.55 1.88
N GLN A 175 6.66 19.15 2.83
CA GLN A 175 6.93 18.51 4.12
C GLN A 175 5.64 18.05 4.83
N THR A 176 4.59 18.87 4.78
CA THR A 176 3.29 18.54 5.40
C THR A 176 2.63 17.35 4.71
N ASP A 177 2.70 17.25 3.38
CA ASP A 177 2.17 16.09 2.66
C ASP A 177 2.89 14.80 3.04
N ILE A 178 4.23 14.86 3.20
CA ILE A 178 5.06 13.72 3.62
C ILE A 178 4.69 13.30 5.05
N GLN A 179 4.66 14.24 6.00
CA GLN A 179 4.31 13.96 7.39
C GLN A 179 2.91 13.34 7.54
N GLN A 180 1.96 13.73 6.70
CA GLN A 180 0.59 13.20 6.75
C GLN A 180 0.47 11.78 6.21
N ARG A 181 1.29 11.41 5.21
CA ARG A 181 1.13 10.15 4.46
C ARG A 181 2.17 9.09 4.78
N MET A 182 3.32 9.42 5.39
CA MET A 182 4.41 8.44 5.58
C MET A 182 4.01 7.22 6.39
N HIS A 183 3.03 7.33 7.30
CA HIS A 183 2.51 6.21 8.11
C HIS A 183 1.21 5.59 7.56
N GLN A 184 0.73 6.04 6.40
CA GLN A 184 -0.52 5.57 5.80
C GLN A 184 -0.23 4.57 4.67
N SER A 185 -0.88 3.43 4.68
CA SER A 185 -1.02 2.60 3.47
C SER A 185 -1.71 3.41 2.38
N LEU A 186 -1.31 3.21 1.13
CA LEU A 186 -1.92 3.87 -0.03
C LEU A 186 -2.71 2.86 -0.88
N ARG A 187 -3.67 3.35 -1.66
CA ARG A 187 -4.49 2.50 -2.55
C ARG A 187 -3.77 2.21 -3.87
N GLY A 188 -2.84 3.07 -4.28
CA GLY A 188 -2.22 3.04 -5.60
C GLY A 188 -2.94 3.89 -6.65
N THR A 189 -4.07 4.51 -6.30
CA THR A 189 -4.88 5.37 -7.17
C THR A 189 -4.80 6.85 -6.78
N GLU A 190 -3.93 7.20 -5.84
CA GLU A 190 -3.68 8.57 -5.42
C GLU A 190 -3.20 9.41 -6.61
N GLU A 191 -3.69 10.65 -6.70
CA GLU A 191 -3.28 11.56 -7.75
C GLU A 191 -1.75 11.77 -7.74
N SER A 192 -1.13 11.64 -8.90
CA SER A 192 0.32 11.77 -9.12
C SER A 192 1.20 10.69 -8.47
N LEU A 193 0.64 9.62 -7.89
CA LEU A 193 1.40 8.44 -7.48
C LEU A 193 1.65 7.57 -8.72
N VAL A 194 2.91 7.37 -9.08
CA VAL A 194 3.29 6.70 -10.34
C VAL A 194 3.98 5.35 -10.12
N ALA A 195 4.44 5.06 -8.91
CA ALA A 195 4.72 3.71 -8.47
C ALA A 195 4.57 3.58 -6.95
N TYR A 196 4.09 2.42 -6.48
CA TYR A 196 3.99 2.10 -5.07
C TYR A 196 4.25 0.61 -4.83
N TYR A 197 5.31 0.31 -4.07
CA TYR A 197 5.68 -1.04 -3.67
C TYR A 197 5.61 -1.13 -2.14
N ASN A 198 4.59 -1.85 -1.64
CA ASN A 198 4.36 -2.04 -0.21
C ASN A 198 4.98 -3.35 0.33
N PHE A 199 5.66 -4.11 -0.53
CA PHE A 199 6.37 -5.35 -0.20
C PHE A 199 5.59 -6.34 0.66
N ASN A 200 4.29 -6.48 0.38
CA ASN A 200 3.39 -7.38 1.09
C ASN A 200 3.14 -8.71 0.35
N GLU A 201 3.94 -9.05 -0.66
CA GLU A 201 3.82 -10.31 -1.40
C GLU A 201 4.26 -11.53 -0.60
N ASN A 202 5.27 -11.40 0.28
CA ASN A 202 5.79 -12.43 1.19
C ASN A 202 6.31 -13.73 0.52
N ASP A 203 6.31 -13.82 -0.81
CA ASP A 203 6.83 -14.97 -1.53
C ASP A 203 7.25 -14.59 -2.95
N GLY A 204 8.15 -15.38 -3.52
CA GLY A 204 8.66 -15.19 -4.87
C GLY A 204 9.63 -14.02 -5.03
N ASP A 205 9.91 -13.71 -6.29
CA ASP A 205 10.89 -12.72 -6.75
C ASP A 205 10.23 -11.56 -7.53
N VAL A 206 8.92 -11.34 -7.35
CA VAL A 206 8.18 -10.25 -7.98
C VAL A 206 7.59 -9.35 -6.92
N VAL A 207 7.78 -8.04 -7.08
CA VAL A 207 7.14 -7.02 -6.25
C VAL A 207 6.13 -6.25 -7.09
N ASN A 208 4.90 -6.09 -6.60
CA ASN A 208 3.86 -5.47 -7.40
C ASN A 208 3.87 -3.95 -7.19
N ASP A 209 4.07 -3.20 -8.28
CA ASP A 209 3.58 -1.83 -8.34
C ASP A 209 2.04 -1.83 -8.20
N ARG A 210 1.53 -1.19 -7.15
CA ARG A 210 0.10 -1.10 -6.84
C ARG A 210 -0.64 -0.05 -7.67
N THR A 211 0.09 0.75 -8.45
CA THR A 211 -0.49 1.78 -9.29
C THR A 211 -0.93 1.27 -10.66
N MET A 212 -1.61 2.13 -11.41
CA MET A 212 -2.00 1.84 -12.80
C MET A 212 -0.80 1.78 -13.77
N SER A 213 0.37 2.25 -13.37
CA SER A 213 1.59 2.25 -14.19
C SER A 213 2.18 0.86 -14.39
N GLN A 214 1.83 -0.10 -13.50
CA GLN A 214 2.23 -1.50 -13.56
C GLN A 214 3.75 -1.69 -13.71
N ASN A 215 4.55 -0.86 -13.04
CA ASN A 215 6.00 -0.96 -13.02
C ASN A 215 6.50 -2.14 -12.16
N HIS A 216 5.80 -3.29 -12.17
CA HIS A 216 6.15 -4.45 -11.33
C HIS A 216 7.63 -4.78 -11.41
N GLY A 217 8.22 -5.01 -10.24
CA GLY A 217 9.65 -5.22 -10.10
C GLY A 217 10.03 -6.70 -10.07
N THR A 218 11.25 -7.00 -10.50
CA THR A 218 11.88 -8.33 -10.33
C THR A 218 13.04 -8.22 -9.36
N ILE A 219 12.99 -9.01 -8.29
CA ILE A 219 14.03 -9.06 -7.25
C ILE A 219 15.20 -9.90 -7.77
N TYR A 220 16.42 -9.48 -7.47
CA TYR A 220 17.64 -10.23 -7.79
C TYR A 220 18.65 -10.19 -6.64
N GLY A 221 19.69 -11.02 -6.75
CA GLY A 221 20.76 -11.13 -5.76
C GLY A 221 20.30 -11.76 -4.45
N ASN A 222 20.97 -11.41 -3.35
CA ASN A 222 20.63 -11.90 -2.02
C ASN A 222 19.51 -11.08 -1.38
N PHE A 223 18.37 -11.71 -1.14
CA PHE A 223 17.21 -11.07 -0.51
C PHE A 223 16.40 -12.04 0.36
N GLY A 224 15.52 -11.50 1.20
CA GLY A 224 14.52 -12.26 1.93
C GLY A 224 13.33 -11.42 2.38
N TRP A 225 12.17 -12.04 2.45
CA TRP A 225 10.95 -11.47 3.04
C TRP A 225 11.01 -11.55 4.57
N THR A 226 10.48 -10.54 5.26
CA THR A 226 10.40 -10.53 6.72
C THR A 226 9.13 -9.82 7.20
N SER A 227 8.56 -10.26 8.32
CA SER A 227 7.45 -9.57 8.98
C SER A 227 7.89 -8.39 9.85
N TRP A 228 9.18 -8.06 9.85
CA TRP A 228 9.67 -6.79 10.39
C TRP A 228 9.40 -5.72 9.36
N SER A 229 8.25 -5.07 9.45
CA SER A 229 7.79 -4.05 8.51
C SER A 229 7.87 -2.64 9.08
N ALA A 230 7.75 -1.62 8.23
CA ALA A 230 7.62 -0.23 8.64
C ALA A 230 6.38 0.00 9.53
N PRO A 231 6.40 1.05 10.37
CA PRO A 231 5.30 1.38 11.26
C PRO A 231 4.15 2.06 10.49
N ILE A 232 3.44 1.28 9.69
CA ILE A 232 2.22 1.71 9.00
C ILE A 232 1.02 1.46 9.91
N ASP A 233 0.32 2.53 10.27
CA ASP A 233 -0.81 2.51 11.20
C ASP A 233 -2.09 3.13 10.61
N GLY A 234 -1.99 3.76 9.44
CA GLY A 234 -3.10 4.34 8.70
C GLY A 234 -3.59 3.47 7.54
N PHE A 235 -4.90 3.48 7.32
CA PHE A 235 -5.51 2.95 6.09
C PHE A 235 -5.47 4.00 4.98
N PRO A 236 -5.63 3.59 3.70
CA PRO A 236 -5.83 4.54 2.62
C PRO A 236 -7.01 5.47 2.90
N ASP A 237 -6.99 6.65 2.29
CA ASP A 237 -8.10 7.60 2.41
C ASP A 237 -9.44 6.90 2.05
N PRO A 238 -10.48 7.04 2.89
CA PRO A 238 -11.76 6.39 2.65
C PRO A 238 -12.40 6.80 1.33
N VAL A 239 -12.92 5.82 0.60
CA VAL A 239 -13.67 6.04 -0.64
C VAL A 239 -15.08 5.51 -0.54
N THR A 240 -15.92 5.94 -1.48
CA THR A 240 -17.22 5.33 -1.72
C THR A 240 -17.20 4.58 -3.04
N VAL A 241 -17.58 3.31 -3.01
CA VAL A 241 -17.71 2.45 -4.20
C VAL A 241 -19.16 2.00 -4.36
N TYR A 242 -19.54 1.66 -5.59
CA TYR A 242 -20.91 1.35 -5.96
C TYR A 242 -21.05 -0.07 -6.50
N VAL A 243 -22.11 -0.76 -6.08
CA VAL A 243 -22.47 -2.08 -6.62
C VAL A 243 -23.83 -1.95 -7.31
N PRO A 244 -23.98 -2.31 -8.60
CA PRO A 244 -23.03 -3.09 -9.41
C PRO A 244 -22.07 -2.26 -10.30
N ASP A 245 -22.08 -0.93 -10.20
CA ASP A 245 -21.39 -0.06 -11.16
C ASP A 245 -19.86 -0.23 -11.16
N ASP A 246 -19.23 -0.32 -9.98
CA ASP A 246 -17.79 -0.51 -9.82
C ASP A 246 -17.41 -1.98 -9.66
N PHE A 247 -18.27 -2.78 -9.00
CA PHE A 247 -18.04 -4.20 -8.74
C PHE A 247 -19.28 -5.03 -9.07
N GLY A 248 -19.10 -6.23 -9.60
CA GLY A 248 -20.23 -7.06 -10.02
C GLY A 248 -21.05 -7.63 -8.86
N THR A 249 -20.43 -7.77 -7.68
CA THR A 249 -21.05 -8.34 -6.48
C THR A 249 -20.66 -7.58 -5.21
N ILE A 250 -21.42 -7.76 -4.13
CA ILE A 250 -21.14 -7.11 -2.85
C ILE A 250 -19.86 -7.68 -2.24
N GLN A 251 -19.64 -9.01 -2.29
CA GLN A 251 -18.43 -9.60 -1.73
C GLN A 251 -17.16 -9.12 -2.46
N GLU A 252 -17.20 -8.93 -3.78
CA GLU A 252 -16.07 -8.39 -4.53
C GLU A 252 -15.68 -6.97 -4.06
N ALA A 253 -16.68 -6.13 -3.79
CA ALA A 253 -16.45 -4.81 -3.19
C ALA A 253 -15.87 -4.90 -1.76
N ILE A 254 -16.33 -5.86 -0.93
CA ILE A 254 -15.77 -6.06 0.42
C ILE A 254 -14.32 -6.53 0.35
N ASN A 255 -14.00 -7.45 -0.58
CA ASN A 255 -12.64 -7.98 -0.74
C ASN A 255 -11.61 -6.88 -1.06
N THR A 256 -12.02 -5.83 -1.79
CA THR A 256 -11.13 -4.79 -2.32
C THR A 256 -11.10 -3.49 -1.51
N THR A 257 -12.09 -3.25 -0.65
CA THR A 257 -12.15 -2.05 0.19
C THR A 257 -11.27 -2.17 1.44
N TYR A 258 -10.92 -1.03 2.02
CA TYR A 258 -10.17 -0.89 3.27
C TYR A 258 -11.06 -0.35 4.39
N ASN A 259 -10.62 -0.50 5.64
CA ASN A 259 -11.33 0.10 6.77
C ASN A 259 -11.64 1.59 6.56
N GLY A 260 -12.87 1.99 6.88
CA GLY A 260 -13.39 3.34 6.66
C GLY A 260 -14.12 3.53 5.32
N ASP A 261 -13.92 2.64 4.34
CA ASP A 261 -14.62 2.71 3.05
C ASP A 261 -16.14 2.51 3.20
N THR A 262 -16.88 3.03 2.21
CA THR A 262 -18.33 2.87 2.08
C THR A 262 -18.68 2.17 0.77
N ILE A 263 -19.44 1.09 0.85
CA ILE A 263 -20.02 0.37 -0.28
C ILE A 263 -21.50 0.76 -0.36
N ILE A 264 -21.91 1.41 -1.46
CA ILE A 264 -23.30 1.75 -1.74
C ILE A 264 -23.89 0.78 -2.76
N VAL A 265 -24.90 0.04 -2.35
CA VAL A 265 -25.55 -0.98 -3.16
C VAL A 265 -26.85 -0.44 -3.76
N ASP A 266 -26.94 -0.47 -5.09
CA ASP A 266 -28.13 -0.08 -5.83
C ASP A 266 -29.25 -1.13 -5.75
N PRO A 267 -30.52 -0.73 -5.98
CA PRO A 267 -31.67 -1.64 -5.98
C PRO A 267 -31.47 -2.90 -6.82
N GLY A 268 -31.76 -4.05 -6.23
CA GLY A 268 -31.55 -5.35 -6.85
C GLY A 268 -31.70 -6.51 -5.86
N THR A 269 -31.67 -7.72 -6.40
CA THR A 269 -31.56 -8.96 -5.60
C THR A 269 -30.19 -9.57 -5.84
N TYR A 270 -29.38 -9.60 -4.80
CA TYR A 270 -28.01 -10.09 -4.79
C TYR A 270 -27.99 -11.47 -4.14
N TYR A 271 -27.66 -12.51 -4.91
CA TYR A 271 -27.62 -13.89 -4.43
C TYR A 271 -26.22 -14.20 -3.89
N GLU A 272 -26.00 -13.88 -2.61
CA GLU A 272 -24.68 -13.92 -1.97
C GLU A 272 -24.81 -14.27 -0.48
N ASN A 273 -23.74 -14.84 0.07
CA ASN A 273 -23.48 -14.91 1.50
C ASN A 273 -22.23 -14.05 1.75
N ILE A 274 -22.42 -12.84 2.28
CA ILE A 274 -21.32 -11.87 2.39
C ILE A 274 -20.61 -11.99 3.74
N ASP A 275 -19.29 -11.86 3.73
CA ASP A 275 -18.41 -11.82 4.89
C ASP A 275 -17.68 -10.47 4.91
N PHE A 276 -17.76 -9.75 6.04
CA PHE A 276 -17.07 -8.48 6.26
C PHE A 276 -15.54 -8.62 6.41
N MET A 277 -15.01 -9.83 6.57
CA MET A 277 -13.57 -10.12 6.62
C MET A 277 -12.80 -9.31 7.67
N SER A 278 -13.39 -9.14 8.86
CA SER A 278 -12.83 -8.30 9.94
C SER A 278 -12.65 -6.81 9.60
N LYS A 279 -13.26 -6.31 8.50
CA LYS A 279 -13.15 -4.91 8.08
C LYS A 279 -14.21 -3.99 8.69
N ALA A 280 -13.76 -2.85 9.21
CA ALA A 280 -14.60 -1.75 9.69
C ALA A 280 -15.07 -0.85 8.51
N ILE A 281 -15.89 -1.42 7.62
CA ILE A 281 -16.49 -0.74 6.45
C ILE A 281 -17.99 -0.49 6.64
N VAL A 282 -18.53 0.42 5.85
CA VAL A 282 -19.98 0.63 5.74
C VAL A 282 -20.49 -0.06 4.48
N VAL A 283 -21.39 -1.04 4.60
CA VAL A 283 -22.14 -1.61 3.49
C VAL A 283 -23.57 -1.13 3.62
N ALA A 284 -24.05 -0.36 2.65
CA ALA A 284 -25.35 0.29 2.75
C ALA A 284 -26.10 0.33 1.43
N SER A 285 -27.43 0.32 1.47
CA SER A 285 -28.24 0.64 0.29
C SER A 285 -28.33 2.15 0.06
N ARG A 286 -29.00 2.57 -1.02
CA ARG A 286 -29.33 3.99 -1.28
C ARG A 286 -30.16 4.64 -0.17
N ALA A 287 -30.78 3.87 0.73
CA ALA A 287 -31.48 4.44 1.90
C ALA A 287 -30.53 5.28 2.78
N PHE A 288 -29.26 4.87 2.90
CA PHE A 288 -28.25 5.55 3.71
C PHE A 288 -27.93 6.96 3.20
N THR A 289 -27.79 7.12 1.88
CA THR A 289 -27.42 8.40 1.26
C THR A 289 -28.62 9.30 0.98
N THR A 290 -29.79 8.72 0.72
CA THR A 290 -30.99 9.48 0.31
C THR A 290 -31.99 9.71 1.44
N GLY A 291 -31.97 8.88 2.49
CA GLY A 291 -33.00 8.84 3.53
C GLY A 291 -34.34 8.24 3.08
N ASP A 292 -34.44 7.78 1.82
CA ASP A 292 -35.65 7.12 1.30
C ASP A 292 -35.65 5.64 1.71
N LEU A 293 -36.51 5.31 2.69
CA LEU A 293 -36.62 3.96 3.22
C LEU A 293 -37.19 2.95 2.21
N SER A 294 -37.75 3.40 1.09
CA SER A 294 -38.24 2.48 0.05
C SER A 294 -37.11 1.67 -0.61
N TYR A 295 -35.86 2.13 -0.50
CA TYR A 295 -34.71 1.38 -0.97
C TYR A 295 -34.42 0.12 -0.15
N ILE A 296 -34.88 0.02 1.10
CA ILE A 296 -34.67 -1.16 1.95
C ILE A 296 -35.35 -2.39 1.37
N ASP A 297 -36.61 -2.23 0.93
CA ASP A 297 -37.39 -3.32 0.31
C ASP A 297 -36.94 -3.62 -1.13
N GLN A 298 -36.19 -2.70 -1.76
CA GLN A 298 -35.72 -2.82 -3.14
C GLN A 298 -34.30 -3.37 -3.25
N THR A 299 -33.53 -3.36 -2.16
CA THR A 299 -32.16 -3.87 -2.10
C THR A 299 -32.11 -5.10 -1.20
N VAL A 300 -32.07 -6.27 -1.83
CA VAL A 300 -32.21 -7.57 -1.17
C VAL A 300 -30.90 -8.35 -1.26
N ILE A 301 -30.41 -8.87 -0.14
CA ILE A 301 -29.36 -9.91 -0.12
C ILE A 301 -30.04 -11.25 0.19
N ASP A 302 -29.85 -12.21 -0.70
CA ASP A 302 -30.51 -13.52 -0.71
C ASP A 302 -29.48 -14.65 -0.56
N GLY A 303 -29.48 -15.30 0.61
CA GLY A 303 -28.56 -16.40 0.93
C GLY A 303 -28.85 -17.72 0.21
N SER A 304 -29.84 -17.78 -0.69
CA SER A 304 -30.14 -18.95 -1.54
C SER A 304 -30.44 -20.26 -0.79
N GLY A 305 -30.76 -20.19 0.49
CA GLY A 305 -31.09 -21.30 1.38
C GLY A 305 -29.90 -21.92 2.12
N GLU A 306 -28.71 -21.31 2.03
CA GLU A 306 -27.47 -21.82 2.61
C GLU A 306 -26.77 -20.71 3.42
N GLY A 307 -26.14 -21.07 4.54
CA GLY A 307 -25.29 -20.16 5.33
C GLY A 307 -25.93 -18.86 5.83
N HIS A 308 -25.15 -18.06 6.56
CA HIS A 308 -25.58 -16.72 6.96
C HIS A 308 -25.62 -15.80 5.74
N VAL A 309 -26.69 -15.01 5.56
CA VAL A 309 -26.73 -14.01 4.47
C VAL A 309 -25.62 -12.98 4.66
N VAL A 310 -25.41 -12.55 5.90
CA VAL A 310 -24.31 -11.66 6.29
C VAL A 310 -23.58 -12.25 7.48
N PHE A 311 -22.26 -12.37 7.35
CA PHE A 311 -21.32 -12.83 8.36
C PHE A 311 -20.38 -11.70 8.75
N VAL A 312 -20.24 -11.49 10.06
CA VAL A 312 -19.38 -10.48 10.65
C VAL A 312 -18.66 -11.10 11.82
N ASP A 313 -17.34 -11.27 11.71
CA ASP A 313 -16.47 -11.77 12.77
C ASP A 313 -15.22 -10.89 12.86
N GLY A 314 -14.67 -10.73 14.07
CA GLY A 314 -13.40 -10.02 14.30
C GLY A 314 -13.39 -8.52 14.02
N VAL A 315 -14.52 -7.91 13.64
CA VAL A 315 -14.58 -6.49 13.29
C VAL A 315 -14.58 -5.59 14.54
N HIS A 316 -13.82 -4.49 14.49
CA HIS A 316 -13.87 -3.39 15.45
C HIS A 316 -14.48 -2.13 14.80
N GLY A 317 -15.81 -2.10 14.62
CA GLY A 317 -16.54 -1.02 13.94
C GLY A 317 -17.42 -1.54 12.81
N GLY A 318 -17.67 -0.71 11.78
CA GLY A 318 -18.44 -1.08 10.59
C GLY A 318 -19.96 -0.95 10.73
N GLU A 319 -20.65 -0.96 9.58
CA GLU A 319 -22.11 -0.83 9.52
C GLU A 319 -22.72 -1.61 8.34
N LEU A 320 -23.83 -2.32 8.59
CA LEU A 320 -24.75 -2.81 7.56
C LEU A 320 -26.04 -1.98 7.64
N ASN A 321 -26.44 -1.29 6.56
CA ASN A 321 -27.57 -0.37 6.60
C ASN A 321 -28.54 -0.51 5.43
N GLY A 322 -29.82 -0.74 5.75
CA GLY A 322 -30.90 -0.56 4.79
C GLY A 322 -31.06 -1.67 3.76
N PHE A 323 -30.97 -2.92 4.20
CA PHE A 323 -31.18 -4.11 3.35
C PHE A 323 -32.36 -4.95 3.81
N THR A 324 -32.98 -5.65 2.87
CA THR A 324 -33.76 -6.85 3.16
C THR A 324 -32.84 -8.06 3.09
N LEU A 325 -32.71 -8.81 4.18
CA LEU A 325 -31.98 -10.09 4.21
C LEU A 325 -32.97 -11.25 4.15
N GLN A 326 -32.78 -12.19 3.24
CA GLN A 326 -33.69 -13.33 3.11
C GLN A 326 -32.98 -14.62 2.73
N ASN A 327 -33.69 -15.74 2.91
CA ASN A 327 -33.25 -17.08 2.49
C ASN A 327 -31.87 -17.50 3.01
N GLY A 328 -31.42 -17.04 4.17
CA GLY A 328 -30.25 -17.63 4.82
C GLY A 328 -30.61 -18.86 5.67
N ALA A 329 -29.62 -19.68 5.98
CA ALA A 329 -29.73 -20.87 6.82
C ALA A 329 -28.64 -20.90 7.90
N ALA A 330 -28.97 -21.41 9.08
CA ALA A 330 -27.97 -21.70 10.12
C ALA A 330 -27.63 -23.19 10.12
N SER A 331 -26.38 -23.52 10.47
CA SER A 331 -25.96 -24.90 10.68
C SER A 331 -26.84 -25.57 11.75
N GLN A 332 -27.05 -26.87 11.59
CA GLN A 332 -27.67 -27.68 12.63
C GLN A 332 -26.56 -28.37 13.42
N ASP A 333 -26.68 -28.36 14.74
CA ASP A 333 -25.83 -29.13 15.63
C ASP A 333 -25.95 -30.64 15.34
N VAL A 334 -25.09 -31.44 15.98
CA VAL A 334 -25.08 -32.90 15.82
C VAL A 334 -26.39 -33.59 16.23
N ASP A 335 -27.25 -32.90 16.98
CA ASP A 335 -28.56 -33.37 17.43
C ASP A 335 -29.71 -32.87 16.53
N GLY A 336 -29.40 -32.15 15.45
CA GLY A 336 -30.36 -31.63 14.46
C GLY A 336 -31.11 -30.38 14.94
N TRP A 337 -30.66 -29.73 16.01
CA TRP A 337 -31.15 -28.43 16.44
C TRP A 337 -30.37 -27.34 15.69
N PRO A 338 -30.97 -26.19 15.36
CA PRO A 338 -30.18 -25.06 14.89
C PRO A 338 -29.11 -24.76 15.93
N ASP A 339 -27.83 -24.73 15.54
CA ASP A 339 -26.82 -24.02 16.32
C ASP A 339 -27.41 -22.63 16.56
N ASN A 340 -27.35 -22.08 17.78
CA ASN A 340 -28.11 -20.92 18.26
C ASN A 340 -27.85 -19.59 17.50
N ALA A 341 -28.05 -19.57 16.19
CA ALA A 341 -27.73 -18.53 15.23
C ALA A 341 -28.88 -18.43 14.22
N GLY A 342 -29.21 -17.21 13.81
CA GLY A 342 -30.17 -16.96 12.74
C GLY A 342 -29.48 -17.06 11.38
N GLY A 343 -30.17 -17.58 10.36
CA GLY A 343 -29.63 -17.63 9.00
C GLY A 343 -29.47 -16.25 8.34
N GLY A 344 -30.09 -15.19 8.87
CA GLY A 344 -29.98 -13.84 8.31
C GLY A 344 -28.63 -13.18 8.54
N LEU A 345 -28.35 -12.82 9.80
CA LEU A 345 -27.19 -12.02 10.18
C LEU A 345 -26.49 -12.68 11.37
N TYR A 346 -25.19 -12.96 11.22
CA TYR A 346 -24.29 -13.40 12.27
C TYR A 346 -23.32 -12.26 12.62
N ILE A 347 -23.16 -11.98 13.93
CA ILE A 347 -22.28 -10.92 14.42
C ILE A 347 -21.51 -11.43 15.64
N ASP A 348 -20.20 -11.60 15.47
CA ASP A 348 -19.20 -11.72 16.53
C ASP A 348 -18.19 -10.57 16.41
N ALA A 349 -18.65 -9.35 16.69
CA ALA A 349 -17.89 -8.12 16.46
C ALA A 349 -18.19 -7.04 17.51
N TRP A 350 -17.25 -6.09 17.66
CA TRP A 350 -17.36 -4.97 18.58
C TRP A 350 -17.72 -3.70 17.83
N TRP A 351 -18.68 -2.93 18.36
CA TRP A 351 -19.14 -1.65 17.77
C TRP A 351 -19.70 -1.71 16.34
N PHE A 352 -19.93 -2.91 15.81
CA PHE A 352 -20.66 -3.10 14.56
C PHE A 352 -22.11 -2.63 14.69
N ARG A 353 -22.62 -1.96 13.67
CA ARG A 353 -24.00 -1.47 13.61
C ARG A 353 -24.77 -2.17 12.51
N ALA A 354 -25.95 -2.69 12.83
CA ALA A 354 -26.92 -3.14 11.83
C ALA A 354 -28.17 -2.26 11.97
N VAL A 355 -28.57 -1.58 10.88
CA VAL A 355 -29.61 -0.54 10.88
C VAL A 355 -30.67 -0.79 9.82
#